data_AF-A0A7C7K4R5-F1
#
_entry.id   AF-A0A7C7K4R5-F1
#
_cell.length_a   1.000
_cell.length_b   1.000
_cell.length_c   1.000
_cell.angle_alpha   90.00
_cell.angle_beta   90.00
_cell.angle_gamma   90.00
#
_symmetry.space_group_name_H-M   'P 1'
#
loop_
_entity.id
_entity.type
_entity.pdbx_description
1 polymer ?
#
loop_
_entity_poly.entity_id
_entity_poly.type
_entity_poly.pdbx_seq_one_letter_code
_entity_poly.pdbx_strand_id
1 'polypeptide(L)' 'YIRSLANDFGKALNSGAHLSVLRRTKIGDFDVKNALSIEDFIKNLPKKE' A
#
# COMPACT_ATOMS: atom_id res chain seq x y z
N TYR A 1 8.61 9.33 2.98
CA TYR A 1 9.47 8.16 2.75
C TYR A 1 9.36 7.18 3.91
N ILE A 2 8.49 6.15 3.83
CA ILE A 2 8.26 5.23 4.97
C ILE A 2 9.44 4.29 5.23
N ARG A 3 10.19 3.89 4.19
CA ARG A 3 11.40 3.06 4.38
C ARG A 3 12.49 3.76 5.19
N SER A 4 12.68 5.07 4.97
CA SER A 4 13.63 5.88 5.74
C SER A 4 13.22 5.94 7.21
N LEU A 5 11.92 6.13 7.48
CA LEU A 5 11.39 6.13 8.85
C LEU A 5 11.66 4.79 9.58
N ALA A 6 11.45 3.66 8.91
CA ALA A 6 11.77 2.35 9.48
C ALA A 6 13.26 2.22 9.82
N ASN A 7 14.16 2.68 8.93
CA ASN A 7 15.60 2.71 9.17
C ASN A 7 15.95 3.60 10.39
N ASP A 8 15.31 4.77 10.52
CA ASP A 8 15.58 5.71 11.61
C ASP A 8 15.14 5.14 12.97
N PHE A 9 14.04 4.38 13.02
CA PHE A 9 13.69 3.60 14.22
C PHE A 9 14.75 2.56 14.57
N GLY A 10 15.30 1.86 13.56
CA GLY A 10 16.39 0.90 13.78
C GLY A 10 17.65 1.53 14.38
N LYS A 11 17.98 2.75 13.95
CA LYS A 11 19.07 3.54 14.52
C LYS A 11 18.77 3.97 15.95
N ALA A 12 17.57 4.48 16.22
CA ALA A 12 17.16 4.93 17.55
C ALA A 12 17.16 3.80 18.60
N LEU A 13 16.89 2.57 18.17
CA LEU A 13 16.91 1.37 19.01
C LEU A 13 18.27 0.66 19.06
N ASN A 14 19.28 1.18 18.37
CA ASN A 14 20.63 0.59 18.28
C ASN A 14 20.67 -0.89 17.84
N SER A 15 19.70 -1.32 17.01
CA SER A 15 19.55 -2.73 16.58
C SER A 15 19.25 -2.90 15.09
N GLY A 16 19.16 -1.82 14.32
CA GLY A 16 18.80 -1.86 12.90
C GLY A 16 17.32 -2.23 12.66
N ALA A 17 16.76 -1.78 11.54
CA ALA A 17 15.41 -2.11 11.14
C ALA A 17 15.22 -1.85 9.63
N HIS A 18 14.27 -2.56 9.04
CA HIS A 18 13.84 -2.37 7.65
C HIS A 18 12.33 -2.55 7.54
N LEU A 19 11.72 -1.98 6.49
CA LEU A 19 10.30 -2.11 6.24
C LEU A 19 10.00 -3.47 5.62
N SER A 20 9.28 -4.34 6.32
CA SER A 20 8.92 -5.68 5.84
C SER A 20 7.75 -5.67 4.86
N VAL A 21 6.68 -4.94 5.18
CA VAL A 21 5.47 -4.81 4.36
C VAL A 21 4.95 -3.38 4.43
N LEU A 22 4.39 -2.89 3.33
CA LEU A 22 3.68 -1.62 3.28
C LEU A 22 2.42 -1.75 2.44
N ARG A 23 1.27 -1.36 3.02
CA ARG A 23 0.02 -1.18 2.29
C ARG A 23 -0.45 0.26 2.45
N ARG A 24 -0.66 0.94 1.33
CA ARG A 24 -1.30 2.26 1.33
C ARG A 24 -2.81 2.10 1.50
N THR A 25 -3.38 2.73 2.52
CA THR A 25 -4.82 2.65 2.81
C THR A 25 -5.60 3.89 2.38
N LYS A 26 -4.94 5.03 2.19
CA LYS A 26 -5.58 6.29 1.75
C LYS A 26 -4.70 7.11 0.81
N ILE A 27 -5.35 7.90 -0.06
CA ILE A 27 -4.77 8.96 -0.89
C ILE A 27 -5.76 10.13 -0.88
N GLY A 28 -5.52 11.17 -0.08
CA GLY A 28 -6.53 12.22 0.12
C GLY A 28 -7.87 11.62 0.56
N ASP A 29 -8.93 11.90 -0.20
CA ASP A 29 -10.29 11.41 0.07
C ASP A 29 -10.53 9.95 -0.36
N PHE A 30 -9.59 9.33 -1.09
CA PHE A 30 -9.73 7.95 -1.55
C PHE A 30 -9.25 6.97 -0.48
N ASP A 31 -10.13 6.06 -0.04
CA ASP A 31 -9.83 4.97 0.90
C ASP A 31 -9.78 3.62 0.15
N VAL A 32 -8.80 2.77 0.48
CA VAL A 32 -8.65 1.42 -0.08
C VAL A 32 -9.88 0.54 0.17
N LYS A 33 -10.67 0.83 1.21
CA LYS A 33 -11.95 0.15 1.47
C LYS A 33 -12.96 0.35 0.35
N ASN A 34 -12.86 1.44 -0.40
CA ASN A 34 -13.71 1.78 -1.54
C ASN A 34 -13.03 1.46 -2.89
N ALA A 35 -11.84 0.85 -2.87
CA ALA A 35 -11.11 0.54 -4.08
C ALA A 35 -11.73 -0.67 -4.81
N LEU A 36 -11.65 -0.62 -6.14
CA LEU A 36 -12.04 -1.73 -7.01
C LEU A 36 -10.90 -2.76 -7.07
N SER A 37 -11.23 -4.04 -6.90
CA SER A 37 -10.27 -5.13 -7.14
C SER A 37 -10.02 -5.28 -8.65
N ILE A 38 -8.88 -5.88 -9.02
CA ILE A 38 -8.57 -6.12 -10.44
C ILE A 38 -9.59 -7.11 -11.03
N GLU A 39 -10.00 -8.10 -10.23
CA GLU A 39 -10.96 -9.13 -10.58
C GLU A 39 -12.35 -8.52 -10.86
N ASP A 40 -12.82 -7.64 -9.98
CA ASP A 40 -14.09 -6.92 -10.17
C ASP A 40 -14.02 -5.98 -11.36
N PHE A 41 -12.88 -5.32 -11.58
CA PHE A 41 -12.65 -4.50 -12.77
C PHE A 41 -12.80 -5.32 -14.05
N ILE A 42 -12.10 -6.46 -14.15
CA ILE A 42 -12.16 -7.35 -15.33
C ILE A 42 -13.59 -7.85 -15.56
N LYS A 43 -14.31 -8.23 -14.50
CA LYS A 43 -15.70 -8.69 -14.58
C LYS A 43 -16.65 -7.63 -15.16
N ASN A 44 -16.37 -6.36 -14.90
CA ASN A 44 -17.18 -5.23 -15.37
C ASN A 44 -16.80 -4.73 -16.77
N LEU A 45 -15.78 -5.31 -17.42
CA LEU A 45 -15.43 -4.96 -18.79
C LEU A 45 -16.54 -5.42 -19.75
N PRO A 46 -16.89 -4.60 -20.76
CA PRO A 46 -17.83 -5.00 -21.80
C PRO A 46 -17.25 -6.19 -22.58
N LYS A 47 -18.10 -7.16 -22.91
CA LYS A 47 -17.69 -8.27 -23.78
C LYS A 47 -17.41 -7.74 -25.17
N LYS A 48 -16.28 -8.16 -25.72
CA LYS A 48 -15.97 -7.95 -27.13
C LYS A 48 -16.79 -8.95 -27.96
N GLU A 49 -17.50 -8.46 -28.97
CA GLU A 49 -18.14 -9.31 -30.00
C GLU A 49 -17.08 -10.04 -30.83
#